data_AF-A0A6A4I6H4-F1
#
_entry.id   AF-A0A6A4I6H4-F1
#
_cell.length_a   1.000
_cell.length_b   1.000
_cell.length_c   1.000
_cell.angle_alpha   90.00
_cell.angle_beta   90.00
_cell.angle_gamma   90.00
#
_symmetry.space_group_name_H-M   'P 1'
#
loop_
_entity.id
_entity.type
_entity.pdbx_description
1 polymer ?
#
loop_
_entity_poly.entity_id
_entity_poly.type
_entity_poly.pdbx_seq_one_letter_code
_entity_poly.pdbx_strand_id
1 'polypeptide(L)' 'MPSNSEHATYSSEELSDDGDDKKHVCTTCHKKFNRPSSLRIHMNTHTGATPFRCPYPNCGREFNVNSNMRRHFRNHN' A
#
# COMPACT_ATOMS: atom_id res chain seq x y z
N MET A 1 42.31 22.14 -26.87
CA MET A 1 41.99 20.99 -27.74
C MET A 1 41.35 19.90 -26.90
N PRO A 2 40.01 19.76 -26.85
CA PRO A 2 39.37 18.54 -26.39
C PRO A 2 39.09 17.63 -27.59
N SER A 3 39.59 16.40 -27.54
CA SER A 3 39.36 15.38 -28.58
C SER A 3 38.48 14.26 -28.07
N ASN A 4 37.55 13.86 -28.95
CA ASN A 4 36.69 12.67 -29.01
C ASN A 4 35.61 12.50 -27.93
N SER A 5 34.32 12.56 -28.27
CA SER A 5 33.53 11.77 -29.25
C SER A 5 33.11 10.39 -28.73
N GLU A 6 31.84 10.39 -28.28
CA GLU A 6 30.75 9.45 -28.58
C GLU A 6 30.92 7.97 -28.23
N HIS A 7 30.13 7.53 -27.23
CA HIS A 7 29.37 6.30 -27.36
C HIS A 7 27.97 6.50 -26.76
N ALA A 8 26.97 6.65 -27.63
CA ALA A 8 25.58 6.54 -27.26
C ALA A 8 25.19 5.06 -27.26
N THR A 9 24.88 4.48 -26.10
CA THR A 9 24.14 3.21 -26.02
C THR A 9 23.35 3.10 -24.73
N TYR A 10 22.02 3.02 -24.89
CA TYR A 10 21.07 2.23 -24.11
C TYR A 10 20.71 2.68 -22.68
N SER A 11 19.48 3.17 -22.54
CA SER A 11 18.70 3.02 -21.30
C SER A 11 18.57 1.54 -20.94
N SER A 12 18.58 1.25 -19.63
CA SER A 12 18.34 -0.03 -18.95
C SER A 12 19.61 -0.70 -18.46
N GLU A 13 19.94 -0.54 -17.17
CA GLU A 13 20.30 -1.66 -16.29
C GLU A 13 19.80 -1.34 -14.87
N GLU A 14 18.71 -2.02 -14.50
CA GLU A 14 18.13 -2.06 -13.17
C GLU A 14 19.08 -2.71 -12.16
N LEU A 15 19.43 -2.01 -11.09
CA LEU A 15 19.83 -2.66 -9.85
C LEU A 15 19.16 -1.95 -8.66
N SER A 16 17.86 -2.22 -8.49
CA SER A 16 17.22 -2.10 -7.18
C SER A 16 17.41 -3.42 -6.44
N ASP A 17 18.56 -3.52 -5.77
CA ASP A 17 18.88 -4.45 -4.71
C ASP A 17 17.81 -4.40 -3.60
N ASP A 18 16.86 -5.34 -3.60
CA ASP A 18 16.07 -5.69 -2.41
C ASP A 18 15.18 -6.87 -2.75
N GLY A 19 15.62 -8.07 -2.34
CA GLY A 19 14.90 -9.34 -2.29
C GLY A 19 13.60 -9.45 -3.08
N ASP A 20 13.65 -10.18 -4.19
CA ASP A 20 12.47 -10.83 -4.79
C ASP A 20 11.96 -11.95 -3.88
N ASP A 21 11.57 -11.61 -2.66
CA ASP A 21 10.75 -12.47 -1.81
C ASP A 21 9.36 -11.81 -1.73
N LYS A 22 8.57 -12.05 -2.78
CA LYS A 22 7.11 -11.82 -2.82
C LYS A 22 6.67 -10.39 -2.49
N LYS A 23 7.05 -9.42 -3.33
CA LYS A 23 6.57 -8.02 -3.21
C LYS A 23 5.06 -7.95 -3.45
N HIS A 24 4.31 -7.43 -2.48
CA HIS A 24 2.86 -7.22 -2.62
C HIS A 24 2.60 -5.81 -3.14
N VAL A 25 2.36 -5.69 -4.45
CA VAL A 25 2.23 -4.39 -5.14
C VAL A 25 0.77 -4.06 -5.41
N CYS A 26 0.38 -2.81 -5.18
CA CYS A 26 -0.92 -2.30 -5.59
C CYS A 26 -0.98 -2.12 -7.11
N THR A 27 -1.95 -2.72 -7.76
CA THR A 27 -2.14 -2.59 -9.22
C THR A 27 -2.72 -1.24 -9.63
N THR A 28 -3.35 -0.49 -8.71
CA THR A 28 -3.93 0.82 -9.01
C THR A 28 -2.90 1.95 -8.94
N CYS A 29 -2.02 1.95 -7.94
CA CYS A 29 -1.05 3.02 -7.71
C CYS A 29 0.42 2.57 -7.67
N HIS A 30 0.69 1.29 -7.97
CA HIS A 30 2.03 0.69 -8.00
C HIS A 30 2.82 0.78 -6.68
N LYS A 31 2.13 1.08 -5.58
CA LYS A 31 2.74 1.14 -4.25
C LYS A 31 3.12 -0.26 -3.76
N LYS A 32 4.34 -0.40 -3.26
CA LYS A 32 4.89 -1.66 -2.74
C LYS A 32 4.55 -1.82 -1.25
N PHE A 33 4.15 -3.02 -0.86
CA PHE A 33 3.90 -3.42 0.52
C PHE A 33 4.71 -4.65 0.87
N ASN A 34 5.18 -4.70 2.13
CA ASN A 34 5.93 -5.82 2.69
C ASN A 34 5.06 -7.01 3.11
N ARG A 35 3.72 -6.86 3.12
CA ARG A 35 2.77 -7.89 3.57
C ARG A 35 1.52 -7.88 2.69
N PRO A 36 0.94 -9.06 2.40
CA PRO A 36 -0.27 -9.16 1.58
C PRO A 36 -1.48 -8.56 2.29
N SER A 37 -1.53 -8.69 3.62
CA SER A 37 -2.58 -8.09 4.44
C SER A 37 -2.58 -6.56 4.34
N SER A 38 -1.41 -5.93 4.30
CA SER A 38 -1.25 -4.49 4.12
C SER A 38 -1.73 -4.04 2.73
N LEU A 39 -1.36 -4.79 1.68
CA LEU A 39 -1.87 -4.54 0.33
C LEU A 39 -3.39 -4.65 0.28
N ARG A 40 -3.97 -5.73 0.82
CA ARG A 40 -5.43 -5.92 0.84
C ARG A 40 -6.17 -4.79 1.57
N ILE A 41 -5.66 -4.37 2.72
CA ILE A 41 -6.19 -3.22 3.46
C ILE A 41 -6.08 -1.94 2.63
N HIS A 42 -4.96 -1.76 1.93
CA HIS A 42 -4.76 -0.60 1.08
C HIS A 42 -5.74 -0.60 -0.11
N MET A 43 -6.08 -1.75 -0.69
CA MET A 43 -7.07 -1.80 -1.78
C MET A 43 -8.43 -1.23 -1.36
N ASN A 44 -8.80 -1.35 -0.07
CA ASN A 44 -10.00 -0.73 0.48
C ASN A 44 -9.99 0.81 0.36
N THR A 45 -8.82 1.46 0.28
CA THR A 45 -8.74 2.91 0.08
C THR A 45 -9.05 3.33 -1.35
N HIS A 46 -8.88 2.43 -2.32
CA HIS A 46 -9.24 2.67 -3.72
C HIS A 46 -10.72 2.40 -3.97
N THR A 47 -11.28 1.35 -3.35
CA THR A 47 -12.69 0.99 -3.51
C THR A 47 -13.62 1.77 -2.57
N GLY A 48 -13.07 2.45 -1.56
CA GLY A 48 -13.85 3.06 -0.48
C GLY A 48 -14.50 2.03 0.45
N ALA A 49 -14.12 0.75 0.35
CA ALA A 49 -14.74 -0.31 1.16
C ALA A 49 -14.35 -0.18 2.64
N THR A 50 -15.32 -0.11 3.52
CA THR A 50 -15.11 -0.11 4.98
C THR A 50 -15.84 -1.28 5.62
N PRO A 51 -15.30 -2.51 5.51
CA PRO A 51 -16.00 -3.71 5.96
C PRO A 51 -16.20 -3.78 7.49
N PHE A 52 -15.53 -2.92 8.26
CA PHE A 52 -15.61 -2.95 9.72
C PHE A 52 -16.43 -1.77 10.23
N ARG A 53 -17.72 -2.01 10.46
CA ARG A 53 -18.62 -1.04 11.11
C ARG A 53 -18.54 -1.14 12.64
N CYS A 54 -18.62 -0.01 13.31
CA CYS A 54 -18.73 0.04 14.76
C CYS A 54 -20.06 -0.61 15.19
N PRO A 55 -20.04 -1.59 16.11
CA PRO A 55 -21.26 -2.26 16.57
C PRO A 55 -22.09 -1.42 17.54
N TYR A 56 -21.60 -0.23 17.96
CA TYR A 56 -22.32 0.63 18.88
C TYR A 56 -23.52 1.29 18.16
N PRO A 57 -24.76 1.13 18.68
CA PRO A 57 -26.00 1.38 17.92
C PRO A 57 -26.18 2.81 17.41
N ASN A 58 -25.54 3.80 18.02
CA ASN A 58 -25.63 5.21 17.62
C ASN A 58 -24.34 5.79 17.04
N CYS A 59 -23.29 4.98 16.83
CA CYS A 59 -22.00 5.51 16.36
C CYS A 59 -21.92 5.60 14.83
N GLY A 60 -22.38 4.58 14.12
CA GLY A 60 -22.40 4.53 12.66
C GLY A 60 -21.02 4.57 11.96
N ARG A 61 -19.91 4.72 12.70
CA ARG A 61 -18.56 4.82 12.12
C ARG A 61 -18.12 3.52 11.45
N GLU A 62 -17.41 3.65 10.34
CA GLU A 62 -16.87 2.54 9.57
C GLU A 62 -15.36 2.67 9.41
N PHE A 63 -14.69 1.53 9.30
CA PHE A 63 -13.23 1.44 9.23
C PHE A 63 -12.81 0.46 8.14
N ASN A 64 -11.71 0.78 7.47
CA ASN A 64 -11.06 -0.10 6.50
C ASN A 64 -10.18 -1.19 7.17
N VAL A 65 -9.92 -1.06 8.48
CA VAL A 65 -9.09 -1.97 9.28
C VAL A 65 -9.77 -2.35 10.59
N ASN A 66 -9.82 -3.65 10.87
CA ASN A 66 -10.42 -4.21 12.10
C ASN A 66 -9.77 -3.69 13.40
N SER A 67 -8.43 -3.58 13.45
CA SER A 67 -7.74 -3.09 14.65
C SER A 67 -8.12 -1.64 14.97
N ASN A 68 -8.34 -0.80 13.95
CA ASN A 68 -8.81 0.57 14.13
C ASN A 68 -10.23 0.62 14.68
N MET A 69 -11.15 -0.17 14.12
CA MET A 69 -12.52 -0.30 14.64
C MET A 69 -12.51 -0.76 16.11
N ARG A 70 -11.75 -1.82 16.43
CA ARG A 70 -11.65 -2.33 17.81
C ARG A 70 -11.06 -1.34 18.80
N ARG A 71 -10.08 -0.54 18.37
CA ARG A 71 -9.52 0.54 19.21
C ARG A 71 -10.55 1.63 19.45
N HIS A 72 -11.26 2.02 18.39
CA HIS A 72 -12.35 2.99 18.52
C HIS A 72 -13.48 2.48 19.43
N PHE A 73 -13.89 1.22 19.27
CA PHE A 73 -14.97 0.64 20.07
C PHE A 73 -14.64 0.61 21.57
N ARG A 74 -13.37 0.43 21.93
CA ARG A 74 -12.91 0.53 23.33
C ARG A 74 -13.13 1.91 23.96
N ASN A 75 -13.34 2.95 23.18
CA ASN A 75 -13.59 4.30 23.70
C ASN A 75 -15.09 4.58 23.93
N HIS A 76 -15.98 3.65 23.58
CA HIS A 76 -17.42 3.83 23.75
C HIS A 76 -17.94 3.47 25.15
N ASN A 77 -17.11 2.86 26.00
CA ASN A 77 -17.38 2.45 27.40
C ASN A 77 -18.87 2.38 27.77
#